data_AF-A0A2I2FG47-F1
#
_entry.id   AF-A0A2I2FG47-F1
#
_cell.length_a   1.000
_cell.length_b   1.000
_cell.length_c   1.000
_cell.angle_alpha   90.00
_cell.angle_beta   90.00
_cell.angle_gamma   90.00
#
_symmetry.space_group_name_H-M   'P 1'
#
loop_
_entity.id
_entity.type
_entity.pdbx_description
1 polymer ?
#
loop_
_entity_poly.entity_id
_entity_poly.type
_entity_poly.pdbx_seq_one_letter_code
_entity_poly.pdbx_strand_id
1 'polypeptide(L)'
;MVPSISAFSLLPMTPPDPSDSGIPSTKDGLSVAAALQVISTERAALFHLEQIYQTDALAQEHLARAVTQIARSIRNGGKLVCCGVGKSGKIAQKLEATMNSLGIYSAFLHPTEALHGDLGMVRPNDTLLVISFSGRTPELLLLLPHIPSTVPVIAITAHMHPSTCPLLSFQPSDMGILLPAPIHEDEESAIGVCAPTSSTTVALSLGDALAIATARRLHTAPGRGPAEVFKSFHPGGAIGAASSASTPMSMSTASFLTDDLSVPSLQPIPETNGAPPLRLCDLLVPIDQIPTVTSSSQHTRLLDVLLTAIQHPAARSWVFLSETEDEIIPPRHLRTLSQSTDVDMTVSSCAQTGLPCAVSRAEWLCLPASSTVDSVRRRVAESTGPTIAVIAAMHDAKPDVCLGVVEASSLWDPHG
;
A
#
# COMPACT_ATOMS: atom_id res chain seq x y z
N MET A 1 37.68 69.17 -20.24
CA MET A 1 38.12 68.59 -18.95
C MET A 1 37.38 67.28 -18.74
N VAL A 2 38.05 66.15 -19.01
CA VAL A 2 37.62 64.80 -18.59
C VAL A 2 38.91 64.03 -18.26
N PRO A 3 39.17 63.66 -16.99
CA PRO A 3 40.23 62.73 -16.60
C PRO A 3 39.63 61.32 -16.44
N SER A 4 40.21 60.29 -17.06
CA SER A 4 41.31 59.41 -16.60
C SER A 4 40.82 58.09 -16.01
N ILE A 5 41.27 57.03 -16.69
CA ILE A 5 41.15 55.59 -16.44
C ILE A 5 41.54 55.21 -15.00
N SER A 6 40.80 54.27 -14.39
CA SER A 6 41.35 53.42 -13.32
C SER A 6 40.80 51.98 -13.36
N ALA A 7 41.76 51.06 -13.48
CA ALA A 7 41.85 49.67 -13.03
C ALA A 7 40.68 48.68 -13.27
N PHE A 8 40.89 47.80 -14.26
CA PHE A 8 40.39 46.42 -14.26
C PHE A 8 40.95 45.69 -13.02
N SER A 9 40.06 45.23 -12.14
CA SER A 9 40.38 44.23 -11.12
C SER A 9 40.19 42.84 -11.72
N LEU A 10 41.29 42.10 -11.82
CA LEU A 10 41.35 40.70 -12.22
C LEU A 10 40.57 39.84 -11.23
N LEU A 11 39.57 39.09 -11.72
CA LEU A 11 38.95 38.00 -10.97
C LEU A 11 40.01 36.91 -10.70
N PRO A 12 40.14 36.38 -9.47
CA PRO A 12 40.96 35.20 -9.25
C PRO A 12 40.25 33.97 -9.84
N MET A 13 40.89 33.37 -10.85
CA MET A 13 40.58 32.02 -11.31
C MET A 13 41.08 31.01 -10.27
N THR A 14 40.22 30.58 -9.36
CA THR A 14 40.42 29.32 -8.61
C THR A 14 39.11 28.53 -8.71
N PRO A 15 39.14 27.23 -9.07
CA PRO A 15 37.92 26.41 -9.05
C PRO A 15 37.40 26.33 -7.61
N PRO A 16 36.08 26.26 -7.38
CA PRO A 16 35.58 25.99 -6.04
C PRO A 16 36.02 24.59 -5.60
N ASP A 17 36.57 24.50 -4.39
CA ASP A 17 36.88 23.25 -3.69
C ASP A 17 35.58 22.44 -3.50
N PRO A 18 35.56 21.11 -3.67
CA PRO A 18 34.35 20.29 -3.55
C PRO A 18 33.93 20.03 -2.09
N SER A 19 34.31 20.89 -1.16
CA SER A 19 34.13 20.67 0.28
C SER A 19 33.54 21.86 1.02
N ASP A 20 32.47 22.45 0.49
CA ASP A 20 31.54 23.18 1.39
C ASP A 20 30.13 23.29 0.81
N SER A 21 29.35 22.24 0.96
CA SER A 21 27.89 22.36 1.12
C SER A 21 27.48 21.49 2.30
N GLY A 22 27.86 21.94 3.49
CA GLY A 22 27.30 21.44 4.75
C GLY A 22 25.81 21.74 4.81
N ILE A 23 24.99 20.89 4.18
CA ILE A 23 23.59 20.76 4.58
C ILE A 23 23.65 20.15 5.98
N PRO A 24 23.06 20.78 7.02
CA PRO A 24 22.96 20.12 8.30
C PRO A 24 22.07 18.90 8.12
N SER A 25 22.70 17.72 8.07
CA SER A 25 22.06 16.40 8.08
C SER A 25 21.38 16.18 9.45
N THR A 26 20.36 16.98 9.72
CA THR A 26 19.39 16.71 10.77
C THR A 26 18.57 15.50 10.32
N LYS A 27 18.17 14.64 11.27
CA LYS A 27 17.26 13.50 10.98
C LYS A 27 15.99 13.95 10.23
N ASP A 28 15.60 15.20 10.42
CA ASP A 28 14.47 15.84 9.74
C ASP A 28 14.73 16.03 8.23
N GLY A 29 15.96 16.38 7.83
CA GLY A 29 16.33 16.51 6.41
C GLY A 29 16.27 15.19 5.64
N LEU A 30 16.65 14.07 6.27
CA LEU A 30 16.55 12.74 5.68
C LEU A 30 15.09 12.27 5.54
N SER A 31 14.25 12.57 6.54
CA SER A 31 12.82 12.24 6.51
C SER A 31 12.08 13.02 5.43
N VAL A 32 12.39 14.30 5.28
CA VAL A 32 11.84 15.14 4.20
C VAL A 32 12.32 14.65 2.82
N ALA A 33 13.59 14.28 2.68
CA ALA A 33 14.12 13.72 1.44
C ALA A 33 13.40 12.42 1.04
N ALA A 34 13.18 11.50 1.99
CA ALA A 34 12.43 10.26 1.75
C ALA A 34 10.98 10.54 1.33
N ALA A 35 10.28 11.47 2.00
CA ALA A 35 8.92 11.86 1.62
C ALA A 35 8.86 12.47 0.20
N LEU A 36 9.83 13.33 -0.14
CA LEU A 36 9.95 13.90 -1.49
C LEU A 36 10.28 12.86 -2.55
N GLN A 37 11.05 11.82 -2.20
CA GLN A 37 11.32 10.69 -3.08
C GLN A 37 10.03 9.94 -3.40
N VAL A 38 9.21 9.57 -2.40
CA VAL A 38 7.92 8.92 -2.63
C VAL A 38 7.03 9.75 -3.56
N ILE A 39 6.86 11.05 -3.26
CA ILE A 39 6.06 11.95 -4.12
C ILE A 39 6.60 12.00 -5.55
N SER A 40 7.92 12.02 -5.71
CA SER A 40 8.57 12.05 -7.03
C SER A 40 8.36 10.75 -7.81
N THR A 41 8.46 9.60 -7.13
CA THR A 41 8.21 8.27 -7.70
C THR A 41 6.73 8.13 -8.11
N GLU A 42 5.80 8.55 -7.27
CA GLU A 42 4.37 8.50 -7.61
C GLU A 42 4.03 9.41 -8.81
N ARG A 43 4.62 10.61 -8.87
CA ARG A 43 4.50 11.49 -10.04
C ARG A 43 5.04 10.83 -11.31
N ALA A 44 6.19 10.16 -11.24
CA ALA A 44 6.76 9.44 -12.38
C ALA A 44 5.88 8.26 -12.82
N ALA A 45 5.27 7.54 -11.88
CA ALA A 45 4.31 6.49 -12.17
C ALA A 45 3.06 7.03 -12.89
N LEU A 46 2.50 8.17 -12.44
CA LEU A 46 1.38 8.83 -13.11
C LEU A 46 1.75 9.34 -14.51
N PHE A 47 2.96 9.87 -14.70
CA PHE A 47 3.45 10.25 -16.02
C PHE A 47 3.52 9.04 -16.96
N HIS A 48 4.02 7.90 -16.48
CA HIS A 48 4.06 6.68 -17.28
C HIS A 48 2.65 6.16 -17.64
N LEU A 49 1.72 6.20 -16.69
CA LEU A 49 0.31 5.88 -16.93
C LEU A 49 -0.29 6.76 -18.03
N GLU A 50 -0.05 8.08 -17.98
CA GLU A 50 -0.49 9.00 -19.02
C GLU A 50 0.10 8.63 -20.40
N GLN A 51 1.40 8.33 -20.46
CA GLN A 51 2.06 7.92 -21.71
C GLN A 51 1.44 6.66 -22.31
N ILE A 52 1.10 5.66 -21.49
CA ILE A 52 0.41 4.45 -21.96
C ILE A 52 -0.91 4.83 -22.65
N TYR A 53 -1.75 5.63 -21.99
CA TYR A 53 -3.04 6.02 -22.54
C TYR A 53 -2.95 7.05 -23.68
N GLN A 54 -1.79 7.67 -23.92
CA GLN A 54 -1.53 8.50 -25.09
C GLN A 54 -1.02 7.71 -26.31
N THR A 55 -0.29 6.62 -26.09
CA THR A 55 0.48 5.95 -27.16
C THR A 55 0.01 4.53 -27.48
N ASP A 56 -0.61 3.83 -26.53
CA ASP A 56 -1.10 2.46 -26.71
C ASP A 56 -2.57 2.48 -27.19
N ALA A 57 -2.77 2.11 -28.45
CA ALA A 57 -4.09 2.04 -29.07
C ALA A 57 -5.03 1.02 -28.41
N LEU A 58 -4.49 -0.11 -27.91
CA LEU A 58 -5.29 -1.13 -27.24
C LEU A 58 -5.79 -0.63 -25.88
N ALA A 59 -4.92 0.07 -25.13
CA ALA A 59 -5.31 0.68 -23.86
C ALA A 59 -6.41 1.74 -24.07
N GLN A 60 -6.28 2.59 -25.11
CA GLN A 60 -7.30 3.58 -25.49
C GLN A 60 -8.64 2.93 -25.86
N GLU A 61 -8.60 1.87 -26.70
CA GLU A 61 -9.79 1.13 -27.09
C GLU A 61 -10.50 0.52 -25.87
N HIS A 62 -9.75 -0.14 -24.98
CA HIS A 62 -10.30 -0.74 -23.78
C HIS A 62 -10.87 0.28 -22.81
N LEU A 63 -10.24 1.45 -22.65
CA LEU A 63 -10.81 2.54 -21.86
C LEU A 63 -12.13 3.03 -22.43
N ALA A 64 -12.21 3.24 -23.75
CA ALA A 64 -13.45 3.63 -24.42
C ALA A 64 -14.55 2.54 -24.29
N ARG A 65 -14.16 1.26 -24.40
CA ARG A 65 -15.05 0.11 -24.17
C ARG A 65 -15.55 0.05 -22.73
N ALA A 66 -14.67 0.24 -21.74
CA ALA A 66 -15.03 0.27 -20.32
C ALA A 66 -16.05 1.38 -20.02
N VAL A 67 -15.78 2.61 -20.47
CA VAL A 67 -16.69 3.76 -20.33
C VAL A 67 -18.06 3.46 -20.96
N THR A 68 -18.06 2.85 -22.16
CA THR A 68 -19.31 2.49 -22.86
C THR A 68 -20.07 1.39 -22.11
N GLN A 69 -19.36 0.39 -21.61
CA GLN A 69 -19.93 -0.75 -20.91
C GLN A 69 -20.58 -0.33 -19.60
N ILE A 70 -19.88 0.47 -18.77
CA ILE A 70 -20.44 0.98 -17.52
C ILE A 70 -21.68 1.83 -17.82
N ALA A 71 -21.60 2.75 -18.78
CA ALA A 71 -22.75 3.57 -19.15
C ALA A 71 -23.96 2.73 -19.63
N ARG A 72 -23.71 1.64 -20.35
CA ARG A 72 -24.75 0.69 -20.78
C ARG A 72 -25.38 -0.03 -19.60
N SER A 73 -24.59 -0.54 -18.66
CA SER A 73 -25.10 -1.17 -17.43
C SER A 73 -26.03 -0.23 -16.65
N ILE A 74 -25.60 1.02 -16.43
CA ILE A 74 -26.43 2.01 -15.72
C ILE A 74 -27.75 2.30 -16.45
N ARG A 75 -27.71 2.50 -17.78
CA ARG A 75 -28.93 2.74 -18.58
C ARG A 75 -29.90 1.56 -18.57
N ASN A 76 -29.38 0.34 -18.41
CA ASN A 76 -30.17 -0.88 -18.32
C ASN A 76 -30.63 -1.21 -16.89
N GLY A 77 -30.48 -0.28 -15.94
CA GLY A 77 -30.87 -0.45 -14.54
C GLY A 77 -29.95 -1.38 -13.74
N GLY A 78 -28.76 -1.68 -14.25
CA GLY A 78 -27.68 -2.33 -13.51
C GLY A 78 -26.81 -1.33 -12.76
N LYS A 79 -25.76 -1.84 -12.12
CA LYS A 79 -24.77 -1.05 -11.38
C LYS A 79 -23.34 -1.46 -11.71
N LEU A 80 -22.39 -0.62 -11.32
CA LEU A 80 -20.98 -0.97 -11.27
C LEU A 80 -20.65 -1.62 -9.92
N VAL A 81 -20.16 -2.85 -9.91
CA VAL A 81 -19.71 -3.54 -8.69
C VAL A 81 -18.20 -3.40 -8.58
N CYS A 82 -17.70 -2.61 -7.64
CA CYS A 82 -16.27 -2.42 -7.40
C CYS A 82 -15.75 -3.51 -6.45
N CYS A 83 -14.65 -4.17 -6.80
CA CYS A 83 -14.11 -5.31 -6.05
C CYS A 83 -12.58 -5.25 -5.96
N GLY A 84 -12.03 -5.64 -4.81
CA GLY A 84 -10.60 -5.72 -4.55
C GLY A 84 -10.31 -6.09 -3.10
N VAL A 85 -9.07 -6.50 -2.81
CA VAL A 85 -8.60 -6.82 -1.45
C VAL A 85 -7.53 -5.84 -0.98
N GLY A 86 -7.36 -5.74 0.34
CA GLY A 86 -6.28 -4.95 0.94
C GLY A 86 -6.31 -3.47 0.50
N LYS A 87 -5.15 -2.94 0.10
CA LYS A 87 -5.05 -1.54 -0.37
C LYS A 87 -5.83 -1.32 -1.68
N SER A 88 -5.82 -2.27 -2.60
CA SER A 88 -6.65 -2.21 -3.82
C SER A 88 -8.14 -2.21 -3.49
N GLY A 89 -8.57 -2.94 -2.46
CA GLY A 89 -9.95 -2.89 -1.93
C GLY A 89 -10.33 -1.50 -1.40
N LYS A 90 -9.43 -0.80 -0.71
CA LYS A 90 -9.64 0.59 -0.28
C LYS A 90 -9.77 1.54 -1.47
N ILE A 91 -8.97 1.35 -2.52
CA ILE A 91 -9.14 2.11 -3.78
C ILE A 91 -10.50 1.81 -4.41
N ALA A 92 -10.92 0.55 -4.47
CA ALA A 92 -12.24 0.17 -4.98
C ALA A 92 -13.40 0.83 -4.20
N GLN A 93 -13.30 0.95 -2.87
CA GLN A 93 -14.27 1.68 -2.04
C GLN A 93 -14.28 3.19 -2.32
N LYS A 94 -13.10 3.83 -2.44
CA LYS A 94 -13.02 5.25 -2.85
C LYS A 94 -13.67 5.45 -4.22
N LEU A 95 -13.37 4.57 -5.17
CA LEU A 95 -13.94 4.66 -6.53
C LEU A 95 -15.45 4.43 -6.53
N GLU A 96 -15.98 3.49 -5.74
CA GLU A 96 -17.43 3.34 -5.53
C GLU A 96 -18.06 4.65 -5.02
N ALA A 97 -17.51 5.27 -3.97
CA ALA A 97 -17.98 6.55 -3.49
C ALA A 97 -17.92 7.66 -4.57
N THR A 98 -16.84 7.69 -5.36
CA THR A 98 -16.65 8.66 -6.46
C THR A 98 -17.68 8.45 -7.57
N MET A 99 -17.90 7.21 -8.00
CA MET A 99 -18.90 6.84 -9.00
C MET A 99 -20.31 7.24 -8.55
N ASN A 100 -20.68 6.91 -7.30
CA ASN A 100 -21.97 7.28 -6.72
C ASN A 100 -22.16 8.81 -6.66
N SER A 101 -21.12 9.56 -6.27
CA SER A 101 -21.14 11.03 -6.25
C SER A 101 -21.38 11.66 -7.62
N LEU A 102 -21.03 10.94 -8.70
CA LEU A 102 -21.18 11.35 -10.09
C LEU A 102 -22.45 10.74 -10.74
N GLY A 103 -23.33 10.12 -9.97
CA GLY A 103 -24.57 9.52 -10.47
C GLY A 103 -24.38 8.23 -11.27
N ILE A 104 -23.27 7.54 -11.08
CA ILE A 104 -23.02 6.19 -11.58
C ILE A 104 -23.32 5.24 -10.43
N TYR A 105 -24.47 4.57 -10.45
CA TYR A 105 -24.84 3.68 -9.36
C TYR A 105 -23.82 2.55 -9.23
N SER A 106 -23.23 2.46 -8.04
CA SER A 106 -22.16 1.51 -7.75
C SER A 106 -22.24 0.96 -6.34
N ALA A 107 -21.64 -0.22 -6.14
CA ALA A 107 -21.56 -0.89 -4.85
C ALA A 107 -20.21 -1.58 -4.70
N PHE A 108 -19.67 -1.64 -3.48
CA PHE A 108 -18.44 -2.35 -3.19
C PHE A 108 -18.77 -3.79 -2.77
N LEU A 109 -18.03 -4.75 -3.34
CA LEU A 109 -18.11 -6.17 -3.00
C LEU A 109 -16.73 -6.66 -2.57
N HIS A 110 -16.58 -7.05 -1.31
CA HIS A 110 -15.37 -7.70 -0.84
C HIS A 110 -15.34 -9.15 -1.35
N PRO A 111 -14.26 -9.62 -1.99
CA PRO A 111 -14.27 -10.93 -2.65
C PRO A 111 -14.38 -12.11 -1.68
N THR A 112 -13.82 -12.01 -0.48
CA THR A 112 -14.00 -13.03 0.57
C THR A 112 -15.46 -13.12 1.00
N GLU A 113 -16.11 -11.99 1.28
CA GLU A 113 -17.52 -11.98 1.71
C GLU A 113 -18.46 -12.44 0.58
N ALA A 114 -18.10 -12.15 -0.67
CA ALA A 114 -18.83 -12.63 -1.84
C ALA A 114 -18.91 -14.17 -1.86
N LEU A 115 -17.79 -14.85 -1.60
CA LEU A 115 -17.71 -16.31 -1.50
C LEU A 115 -18.50 -16.87 -0.30
N HIS A 116 -18.89 -16.03 0.67
CA HIS A 116 -19.66 -16.38 1.86
C HIS A 116 -21.11 -15.86 1.85
N GLY A 117 -21.62 -15.38 0.71
CA GLY A 117 -23.05 -15.07 0.53
C GLY A 117 -23.33 -13.76 -0.19
N ASP A 118 -22.38 -12.82 -0.19
CA ASP A 118 -22.59 -11.50 -0.78
C ASP A 118 -22.56 -11.50 -2.32
N LEU A 119 -22.22 -12.65 -2.94
CA LEU A 119 -22.32 -12.82 -4.40
C LEU A 119 -23.72 -12.51 -4.93
N GLY A 120 -24.78 -12.70 -4.12
CA GLY A 120 -26.15 -12.32 -4.46
C GLY A 120 -26.35 -10.83 -4.76
N MET A 121 -25.36 -9.99 -4.43
CA MET A 121 -25.32 -8.58 -4.82
C MET A 121 -25.16 -8.42 -6.34
N VAL A 122 -24.47 -9.33 -7.03
CA VAL A 122 -24.18 -9.24 -8.47
C VAL A 122 -25.40 -9.70 -9.27
N ARG A 123 -25.86 -8.86 -10.20
CA ARG A 123 -27.01 -9.12 -11.08
C ARG A 123 -26.59 -9.17 -12.56
N PRO A 124 -27.37 -9.83 -13.43
CA PRO A 124 -26.98 -10.01 -14.84
C PRO A 124 -26.72 -8.72 -15.65
N ASN A 125 -27.33 -7.59 -15.28
CA ASN A 125 -27.13 -6.30 -15.98
C ASN A 125 -25.97 -5.47 -15.41
N ASP A 126 -25.31 -5.95 -14.37
CA ASP A 126 -24.21 -5.25 -13.73
C ASP A 126 -22.92 -5.36 -14.55
N THR A 127 -21.95 -4.53 -14.19
CA THR A 127 -20.56 -4.66 -14.64
C THR A 127 -19.68 -4.78 -13.40
N LEU A 128 -18.74 -5.71 -13.38
CA LEU A 128 -17.77 -5.87 -12.30
C LEU A 128 -16.49 -5.10 -12.63
N LEU A 129 -16.02 -4.26 -11.71
CA LEU A 129 -14.71 -3.60 -11.75
C LEU A 129 -13.81 -4.23 -10.69
N VAL A 130 -12.79 -4.96 -11.12
CA VAL A 130 -11.82 -5.63 -10.25
C VAL A 130 -10.50 -4.86 -10.25
N ILE A 131 -9.96 -4.60 -9.06
CA ILE A 131 -8.67 -3.91 -8.89
C ILE A 131 -7.68 -4.86 -8.23
N SER A 132 -6.60 -5.19 -8.94
CA SER A 132 -5.51 -6.01 -8.44
C SER A 132 -4.25 -5.68 -9.22
N PHE A 133 -3.23 -5.15 -8.53
CA PHE A 133 -1.98 -4.80 -9.20
C PHE A 133 -1.34 -6.00 -9.90
N SER A 134 -1.20 -7.15 -9.21
CA SER A 134 -0.58 -8.36 -9.79
C SER A 134 -1.46 -9.09 -10.81
N GLY A 135 -2.78 -8.86 -10.81
CA GLY A 135 -3.74 -9.66 -11.56
C GLY A 135 -3.81 -11.14 -11.12
N ARG A 136 -3.23 -11.48 -9.95
CA ARG A 136 -3.12 -12.85 -9.44
C ARG A 136 -3.62 -13.01 -8.01
N THR A 137 -4.36 -12.03 -7.50
CA THR A 137 -4.94 -12.07 -6.16
C THR A 137 -5.81 -13.33 -5.98
N PRO A 138 -5.48 -14.23 -5.03
CA PRO A 138 -6.17 -15.51 -4.88
C PRO A 138 -7.68 -15.37 -4.65
N GLU A 139 -8.12 -14.44 -3.82
CA GLU A 139 -9.53 -14.23 -3.49
C GLU A 139 -10.34 -13.82 -4.72
N LEU A 140 -9.73 -13.02 -5.61
CA LEU A 140 -10.35 -12.61 -6.87
C LEU A 140 -10.38 -13.77 -7.88
N LEU A 141 -9.30 -14.55 -7.98
CA LEU A 141 -9.26 -15.73 -8.85
C LEU A 141 -10.26 -16.81 -8.41
N LEU A 142 -10.52 -16.92 -7.10
CA LEU A 142 -11.56 -17.81 -6.57
C LEU A 142 -12.97 -17.26 -6.81
N LEU A 143 -13.16 -15.94 -6.76
CA LEU A 143 -14.47 -15.31 -7.00
C LEU A 143 -14.92 -15.41 -8.47
N LEU A 144 -14.02 -15.12 -9.41
CA LEU A 144 -14.36 -14.91 -10.82
C LEU A 144 -15.10 -16.08 -11.51
N PRO A 145 -14.78 -17.37 -11.24
CA PRO A 145 -15.55 -18.50 -11.76
C PRO A 145 -17.03 -18.51 -11.35
N HIS A 146 -17.39 -17.83 -10.25
CA HIS A 146 -18.77 -17.74 -9.75
C HIS A 146 -19.51 -16.50 -10.26
N ILE A 147 -18.82 -15.59 -10.96
CA ILE A 147 -19.45 -14.44 -11.62
C ILE A 147 -20.19 -14.93 -12.86
N PRO A 148 -21.49 -14.61 -13.04
CA PRO A 148 -22.23 -15.02 -14.23
C PRO A 148 -21.53 -14.55 -15.50
N SER A 149 -21.42 -15.41 -16.52
CA SER A 149 -20.76 -15.08 -17.78
C SER A 149 -21.43 -13.93 -18.57
N THR A 150 -22.63 -13.50 -18.15
CA THR A 150 -23.34 -12.33 -18.69
C THR A 150 -22.89 -11.01 -18.07
N VAL A 151 -22.07 -11.04 -17.01
CA VAL A 151 -21.58 -9.86 -16.30
C VAL A 151 -20.17 -9.52 -16.82
N PRO A 152 -19.99 -8.39 -17.53
CA PRO A 152 -18.67 -7.98 -17.99
C PRO A 152 -17.73 -7.68 -16.83
N VAL A 153 -16.45 -7.99 -17.01
CA VAL A 153 -15.40 -7.76 -16.02
C VAL A 153 -14.39 -6.77 -16.58
N ILE A 154 -14.27 -5.64 -15.91
CA ILE A 154 -13.22 -4.65 -16.12
C ILE A 154 -12.14 -4.90 -15.07
N ALA A 155 -10.89 -5.09 -15.48
CA ALA A 155 -9.77 -5.31 -14.58
C ALA A 155 -8.75 -4.18 -14.67
N ILE A 156 -8.45 -3.52 -13.54
CA ILE A 156 -7.32 -2.59 -13.40
C ILE A 156 -6.15 -3.37 -12.80
N THR A 157 -5.07 -3.55 -13.58
CA THR A 157 -3.90 -4.37 -13.19
C THR A 157 -2.61 -3.85 -13.84
N ALA A 158 -1.45 -4.35 -13.41
CA ALA A 158 -0.16 -4.06 -14.05
C ALA A 158 0.04 -4.77 -15.41
N HIS A 159 -0.84 -5.70 -15.80
CA HIS A 159 -0.73 -6.37 -17.09
C HIS A 159 -0.99 -5.41 -18.24
N MET A 160 -0.23 -5.56 -19.32
CA MET A 160 -0.38 -4.76 -20.54
C MET A 160 -1.32 -5.39 -21.58
N HIS A 161 -1.58 -6.70 -21.47
CA HIS A 161 -2.41 -7.40 -22.46
C HIS A 161 -3.42 -8.35 -21.78
N PRO A 162 -4.68 -8.44 -22.27
CA PRO A 162 -5.71 -9.29 -21.64
C PRO A 162 -5.30 -10.77 -21.56
N SER A 163 -4.61 -11.28 -22.58
CA SER A 163 -4.19 -12.70 -22.62
C SER A 163 -3.19 -13.07 -21.52
N THR A 164 -2.48 -12.11 -20.93
CA THR A 164 -1.53 -12.37 -19.84
C THR A 164 -2.16 -12.17 -18.47
N CYS A 165 -3.38 -11.61 -18.38
CA CYS A 165 -4.06 -11.28 -17.14
C CYS A 165 -4.98 -12.42 -16.67
N PRO A 166 -4.62 -13.16 -15.61
CA PRO A 166 -5.40 -14.32 -15.16
C PRO A 166 -6.83 -13.97 -14.71
N LEU A 167 -7.06 -12.74 -14.23
CA LEU A 167 -8.40 -12.27 -13.85
C LEU A 167 -9.40 -12.24 -15.01
N LEU A 168 -8.92 -12.18 -16.26
CA LEU A 168 -9.79 -12.15 -17.44
C LEU A 168 -9.97 -13.53 -18.08
N SER A 169 -9.24 -14.55 -17.61
CA SER A 169 -9.25 -15.90 -18.20
C SER A 169 -10.57 -16.66 -18.01
N PHE A 170 -11.37 -16.27 -17.02
CA PHE A 170 -12.65 -16.92 -16.70
C PHE A 170 -13.84 -16.33 -17.47
N GLN A 171 -13.63 -15.26 -18.24
CA GLN A 171 -14.68 -14.59 -18.98
C GLN A 171 -14.57 -14.87 -20.49
N PRO A 172 -15.70 -14.87 -21.22
CA PRO A 172 -15.68 -14.79 -22.66
C PRO A 172 -14.82 -13.59 -23.13
N SER A 173 -14.13 -13.75 -24.27
CA SER A 173 -13.14 -12.77 -24.75
C SER A 173 -13.71 -11.35 -24.98
N ASP A 174 -15.02 -11.24 -25.22
CA ASP A 174 -15.73 -9.96 -25.40
C ASP A 174 -16.20 -9.32 -24.07
N MET A 175 -16.27 -10.11 -23.00
CA MET A 175 -16.75 -9.70 -21.67
C MET A 175 -15.63 -9.24 -20.73
N GLY A 176 -14.38 -9.60 -21.03
CA GLY A 176 -13.20 -9.11 -20.31
C GLY A 176 -12.64 -7.81 -20.91
N ILE A 177 -12.43 -6.80 -20.07
CA ILE A 177 -11.81 -5.53 -20.46
C ILE A 177 -10.63 -5.25 -19.54
N LEU A 178 -9.42 -5.13 -20.10
CA LEU A 178 -8.22 -4.80 -19.34
C LEU A 178 -7.95 -3.30 -19.39
N LEU A 179 -7.75 -2.69 -18.23
CA LEU A 179 -7.24 -1.32 -18.08
C LEU A 179 -5.83 -1.39 -17.46
N PRO A 180 -4.76 -1.26 -18.28
CA PRO A 180 -3.39 -1.33 -17.80
C PRO A 180 -3.05 -0.17 -16.86
N ALA A 181 -2.46 -0.49 -15.71
CA ALA A 181 -1.92 0.45 -14.73
C ALA A 181 -0.60 -0.06 -14.13
N PRO A 182 0.43 -0.35 -14.96
CA PRO A 182 1.75 -0.70 -14.44
C PRO A 182 2.42 0.52 -13.78
N ILE A 183 3.39 0.24 -12.92
CA ILE A 183 4.32 1.24 -12.40
C ILE A 183 5.64 1.13 -13.15
N HIS A 184 6.30 2.26 -13.37
CA HIS A 184 7.58 2.33 -14.10
C HIS A 184 8.74 1.66 -13.37
N GLU A 185 8.63 1.51 -12.05
CA GLU A 185 9.62 0.91 -11.17
C GLU A 185 8.89 0.23 -10.00
N ASP A 186 9.35 -0.95 -9.60
CA ASP A 186 8.80 -1.68 -8.45
C ASP A 186 9.03 -0.89 -7.14
N GLU A 187 8.04 -0.91 -6.25
CA GLU A 187 8.05 -0.11 -5.01
C GLU A 187 9.22 -0.48 -4.08
N GLU A 188 9.63 -1.75 -4.06
CA GLU A 188 10.81 -2.20 -3.33
C GLU A 188 12.09 -1.56 -3.86
N SER A 189 12.23 -1.45 -5.18
CA SER A 189 13.39 -0.80 -5.81
C SER A 189 13.37 0.70 -5.62
N ALA A 190 12.19 1.32 -5.78
CA ALA A 190 12.05 2.77 -5.79
C ALA A 190 12.10 3.40 -4.38
N ILE A 191 11.59 2.70 -3.37
CA ILE A 191 11.37 3.25 -2.01
C ILE A 191 12.05 2.37 -0.93
N GLY A 192 12.45 1.14 -1.25
CA GLY A 192 13.07 0.20 -0.32
C GLY A 192 12.09 -0.73 0.41
N VAL A 193 10.79 -0.59 0.16
CA VAL A 193 9.72 -1.40 0.77
C VAL A 193 8.66 -1.76 -0.27
N CYS A 194 8.10 -2.97 -0.20
CA CYS A 194 7.04 -3.43 -1.10
C CYS A 194 5.65 -2.86 -0.76
N ALA A 195 5.58 -1.71 -0.08
CA ALA A 195 4.33 -1.12 0.35
C ALA A 195 3.59 -0.50 -0.84
N PRO A 196 2.32 -0.90 -1.11
CA PRO A 196 1.53 -0.33 -2.19
C PRO A 196 1.34 1.18 -2.01
N THR A 197 1.99 1.95 -2.87
CA THR A 197 2.02 3.41 -2.88
C THR A 197 1.76 3.86 -4.32
N SER A 198 2.80 3.84 -5.16
CA SER A 198 2.74 4.12 -6.60
C SER A 198 1.64 3.31 -7.28
N SER A 199 1.56 2.00 -7.00
CA SER A 199 0.55 1.09 -7.57
C SER A 199 -0.88 1.50 -7.21
N THR A 200 -1.10 1.96 -5.98
CA THR A 200 -2.42 2.44 -5.54
C THR A 200 -2.74 3.82 -6.12
N THR A 201 -1.75 4.69 -6.27
CA THR A 201 -1.89 6.03 -6.86
C THR A 201 -2.25 5.94 -8.35
N VAL A 202 -1.59 5.08 -9.15
CA VAL A 202 -1.97 4.90 -10.57
C VAL A 202 -3.36 4.27 -10.71
N ALA A 203 -3.70 3.27 -9.90
CA ALA A 203 -5.03 2.65 -9.94
C ALA A 203 -6.14 3.65 -9.57
N LEU A 204 -5.92 4.49 -8.56
CA LEU A 204 -6.85 5.55 -8.16
C LEU A 204 -7.03 6.58 -9.27
N SER A 205 -5.93 7.09 -9.83
CA SER A 205 -5.97 8.09 -10.90
C SER A 205 -6.70 7.58 -12.14
N LEU A 206 -6.43 6.34 -12.56
CA LEU A 206 -7.12 5.70 -13.68
C LEU A 206 -8.61 5.50 -13.39
N GLY A 207 -8.96 5.09 -12.17
CA GLY A 207 -10.34 4.96 -11.74
C GLY A 207 -11.11 6.28 -11.72
N ASP A 208 -10.48 7.37 -11.27
CA ASP A 208 -11.07 8.71 -11.29
C ASP A 208 -11.28 9.21 -12.73
N ALA A 209 -10.31 8.95 -13.63
CA ALA A 209 -10.46 9.24 -15.05
C ALA A 209 -11.63 8.45 -15.68
N LEU A 210 -11.75 7.16 -15.35
CA LEU A 210 -12.86 6.30 -15.78
C LEU A 210 -14.21 6.83 -15.28
N ALA A 211 -14.28 7.29 -14.02
CA ALA A 211 -15.48 7.84 -13.42
C ALA A 211 -15.94 9.12 -14.13
N ILE A 212 -15.03 10.07 -14.35
CA ILE A 212 -15.33 11.34 -15.01
C ILE A 212 -15.72 11.12 -16.48
N ALA A 213 -15.01 10.24 -17.20
CA ALA A 213 -15.34 9.92 -18.59
C ALA A 213 -16.71 9.25 -18.71
N THR A 214 -17.05 8.34 -17.79
CA THR A 214 -18.36 7.68 -17.73
C THR A 214 -19.47 8.67 -17.39
N ALA A 215 -19.26 9.56 -16.42
CA ALA A 215 -20.22 10.59 -16.05
C ALA A 215 -20.52 11.53 -17.23
N ARG A 216 -19.48 11.98 -17.97
CA ARG A 216 -19.62 12.78 -19.19
C ARG A 216 -20.43 12.07 -20.27
N ARG A 217 -20.31 10.74 -20.40
CA ARG A 217 -21.07 9.93 -21.36
C ARG A 217 -22.53 9.70 -20.93
N LEU A 218 -22.78 9.60 -19.63
CA LEU A 218 -24.13 9.38 -19.09
C LEU A 218 -24.96 10.66 -19.08
N HIS A 219 -24.36 11.76 -18.64
CA HIS A 219 -25.06 12.99 -18.32
C HIS A 219 -24.90 14.01 -19.44
N THR A 220 -25.59 13.75 -20.55
CA THR A 220 -25.55 14.60 -21.77
C THR A 220 -26.83 15.41 -21.97
N ALA A 221 -27.80 15.30 -21.07
CA ALA A 221 -29.06 16.01 -21.19
C ALA A 221 -28.85 17.53 -20.96
N PRO A 222 -29.50 18.42 -21.74
CA PRO A 222 -29.39 19.86 -21.53
C PRO A 222 -29.76 20.25 -20.09
N GLY A 223 -28.87 20.98 -19.40
CA GLY A 223 -29.06 21.39 -18.01
C GLY A 223 -28.89 20.27 -16.97
N ARG A 224 -28.43 19.08 -17.36
CA ARG A 224 -28.11 17.96 -16.47
C ARG A 224 -26.81 17.28 -16.90
N GLY A 225 -25.73 18.05 -16.90
CA GLY A 225 -24.37 17.56 -17.08
C GLY A 225 -23.79 16.96 -15.79
N PRO A 226 -22.53 16.48 -15.83
CA PRO A 226 -21.89 15.87 -14.66
C PRO A 226 -21.84 16.80 -13.43
N ALA A 227 -21.66 18.11 -13.64
CA ALA A 227 -21.59 19.08 -12.56
C ALA A 227 -22.95 19.27 -11.85
N GLU A 228 -24.04 19.35 -12.62
CA GLU A 228 -25.39 19.47 -12.07
C GLU A 228 -25.82 18.19 -11.36
N VAL A 229 -25.48 17.03 -11.92
CA VAL A 229 -25.73 15.74 -11.28
C VAL A 229 -24.95 15.63 -9.97
N PHE A 230 -23.66 15.96 -9.99
CA PHE A 230 -22.85 15.99 -8.77
C PHE A 230 -23.49 16.89 -7.71
N LYS A 231 -23.88 18.11 -8.08
CA LYS A 231 -24.57 19.04 -7.16
C LYS A 231 -25.83 18.43 -6.54
N SER A 232 -26.65 17.72 -7.33
CA SER A 232 -27.90 17.14 -6.83
C SER A 232 -27.69 16.03 -5.80
N PHE A 233 -26.53 15.37 -5.79
CA PHE A 233 -26.19 14.31 -4.84
C PHE A 233 -25.47 14.79 -3.57
N HIS A 234 -25.23 16.11 -3.42
CA HIS A 234 -24.54 16.67 -2.24
C HIS A 234 -25.39 17.76 -1.53
N PRO A 235 -26.55 17.39 -0.94
CA PRO A 235 -27.46 18.36 -0.33
C PRO A 235 -26.92 19.06 0.93
N GLY A 236 -25.94 18.46 1.62
CA GLY A 236 -25.42 18.95 2.91
C GLY A 236 -24.01 19.54 2.89
N GLY A 237 -23.36 19.67 1.72
CA GLY A 237 -21.93 20.04 1.63
C GLY A 237 -21.68 21.46 1.10
N ALA A 238 -20.58 22.07 1.54
CA ALA A 238 -20.08 23.36 1.04
C ALA A 238 -19.88 23.38 -0.50
N ILE A 239 -19.59 22.22 -1.10
CA ILE A 239 -19.36 22.06 -2.54
C ILE A 239 -20.67 22.23 -3.36
N GLY A 240 -21.82 21.86 -2.79
CA GLY A 240 -23.14 22.11 -3.41
C GLY A 240 -23.54 23.59 -3.36
N ALA A 241 -23.10 24.31 -2.32
CA ALA A 241 -23.36 25.74 -2.14
C ALA A 241 -22.45 26.65 -3.00
N ALA A 242 -21.20 26.25 -3.25
CA ALA A 242 -20.25 27.04 -4.05
C ALA A 242 -20.65 27.20 -5.54
N SER A 243 -21.51 26.31 -6.05
CA SER A 243 -22.02 26.36 -7.43
C SER A 243 -23.49 26.85 -7.52
N SER A 244 -24.08 27.35 -6.43
CA SER A 244 -25.44 27.90 -6.39
C SER A 244 -25.48 29.43 -6.30
N ALA A 245 -24.60 30.12 -7.04
CA ALA A 245 -24.67 31.57 -7.18
C ALA A 245 -25.60 31.98 -8.35
N SER A 246 -26.92 31.80 -8.18
CA SER A 246 -27.91 32.50 -9.01
C SER A 246 -29.34 32.43 -8.45
N THR A 247 -29.58 32.89 -7.22
CA THR A 247 -30.85 33.57 -6.89
C THR A 247 -30.70 34.41 -5.61
N PRO A 248 -31.03 35.71 -5.61
CA PRO A 248 -31.02 36.51 -4.39
C PRO A 248 -32.32 36.22 -3.62
N MET A 249 -32.22 35.57 -2.46
CA MET A 249 -33.29 35.63 -1.47
C MET A 249 -32.87 36.55 -0.33
N SER A 250 -33.63 37.65 -0.22
CA SER A 250 -33.54 38.62 0.86
C SER A 250 -33.65 37.92 2.21
N MET A 251 -32.66 38.18 3.07
CA MET A 251 -32.79 37.94 4.50
C MET A 251 -32.86 39.29 5.20
N SER A 252 -33.95 39.44 5.94
CA SER A 252 -34.39 40.62 6.68
C SER A 252 -33.41 41.00 7.78
N THR A 253 -33.25 42.31 7.97
CA THR A 253 -32.47 42.97 9.01
C THR A 253 -33.19 42.96 10.36
N ALA A 254 -32.56 42.40 11.40
CA ALA A 254 -32.66 42.80 12.81
C ALA A 254 -31.76 41.85 13.64
N SER A 255 -30.53 42.27 13.98
CA SER A 255 -30.16 42.88 15.27
C SER A 255 -30.27 41.94 16.47
N PHE A 256 -29.12 41.44 16.93
CA PHE A 256 -28.94 41.05 18.33
C PHE A 256 -27.66 41.65 18.87
N LEU A 257 -27.82 42.11 20.11
CA LEU A 257 -26.96 42.99 20.88
C LEU A 257 -25.63 42.33 21.22
N THR A 258 -24.60 43.17 21.24
CA THR A 258 -23.33 42.94 21.91
C THR A 258 -23.59 42.75 23.40
N ASP A 259 -23.25 41.58 23.94
CA ASP A 259 -22.94 41.50 25.35
C ASP A 259 -21.73 40.58 25.57
N ASP A 260 -20.94 41.05 26.52
CA ASP A 260 -19.57 40.74 26.87
C ASP A 260 -19.42 39.30 27.40
N LEU A 261 -18.55 38.50 26.78
CA LEU A 261 -17.94 37.34 27.43
C LEU A 261 -16.47 37.24 27.03
N SER A 262 -15.65 37.57 28.01
CA SER A 262 -14.20 37.55 28.00
C SER A 262 -13.66 36.20 27.54
N VAL A 263 -12.78 36.24 26.53
CA VAL A 263 -11.98 35.09 26.10
C VAL A 263 -11.02 34.72 27.23
N PRO A 264 -11.02 33.48 27.76
CA PRO A 264 -9.98 33.05 28.68
C PRO A 264 -8.67 32.99 27.90
N SER A 265 -7.64 33.66 28.42
CA SER A 265 -6.27 33.53 27.96
C SER A 265 -5.86 32.05 27.97
N LEU A 266 -5.62 31.49 26.79
CA LEU A 266 -4.92 30.22 26.62
C LEU A 266 -3.55 30.35 27.28
N GLN A 267 -3.40 29.73 28.44
CA GLN A 267 -2.08 29.48 29.01
C GLN A 267 -1.31 28.56 28.05
N PRO A 268 0.00 28.80 27.85
CA PRO A 268 0.81 27.94 27.01
C PRO A 268 0.85 26.52 27.60
N ILE A 269 0.54 25.55 26.75
CA ILE A 269 0.70 24.12 27.04
C ILE A 269 2.19 23.90 27.35
N PRO A 270 2.57 23.23 28.45
CA PRO A 270 3.96 22.90 28.69
C PRO A 270 4.46 21.96 27.60
N GLU A 271 5.55 22.34 26.94
CA GLU A 271 6.33 21.44 26.08
C GLU A 271 6.78 20.23 26.92
N THR A 272 6.07 19.11 26.79
CA THR A 272 6.54 17.84 27.30
C THR A 272 7.57 17.29 26.34
N ASN A 273 8.81 17.29 26.80
CA ASN A 273 10.00 16.61 26.27
C ASN A 273 9.69 15.29 25.55
N GLY A 274 10.49 15.03 24.50
CA GLY A 274 10.44 13.93 23.55
C GLY A 274 9.87 12.58 24.02
N ALA A 275 9.15 11.93 23.11
CA ALA A 275 8.68 10.56 23.27
C ALA A 275 9.82 9.65 23.80
N PRO A 276 9.53 8.76 24.77
CA PRO A 276 10.55 7.88 25.33
C PRO A 276 11.17 7.01 24.22
N PRO A 277 12.48 6.73 24.27
CA PRO A 277 13.15 5.94 23.25
C PRO A 277 12.55 4.55 23.17
N LEU A 278 12.22 4.10 21.95
CA LEU A 278 11.67 2.79 21.66
C LEU A 278 12.60 1.69 22.21
N ARG A 279 12.03 0.74 22.96
CA ARG A 279 12.79 -0.31 23.65
C ARG A 279 12.67 -1.64 22.92
N LEU A 280 13.65 -2.51 23.13
CA LEU A 280 13.69 -3.84 22.54
C LEU A 280 12.42 -4.64 22.88
N CYS A 281 11.92 -4.51 24.12
CA CYS A 281 10.68 -5.16 24.57
C CYS A 281 9.42 -4.80 23.76
N ASP A 282 9.40 -3.63 23.12
CA ASP A 282 8.23 -3.13 22.40
C ASP A 282 8.09 -3.76 21.00
N LEU A 283 9.13 -4.47 20.53
CA LEU A 283 9.23 -5.06 19.18
C LEU A 283 9.20 -6.59 19.18
N LEU A 284 9.09 -7.22 20.36
CA LEU A 284 9.25 -8.67 20.50
C LEU A 284 8.03 -9.44 20.03
N VAL A 285 8.29 -10.59 19.43
CA VAL A 285 7.34 -11.71 19.45
C VAL A 285 7.67 -12.53 20.71
N PRO A 286 6.72 -12.68 21.66
CA PRO A 286 6.93 -13.48 22.86
C PRO A 286 7.29 -14.93 22.50
N ILE A 287 8.26 -15.51 23.21
CA ILE A 287 8.81 -16.84 22.88
C ILE A 287 7.74 -17.94 22.95
N ASP A 288 6.77 -17.80 23.85
CA ASP A 288 5.63 -18.69 24.08
C ASP A 288 4.55 -18.61 22.99
N GLN A 289 4.60 -17.58 22.14
CA GLN A 289 3.67 -17.39 21.03
C GLN A 289 4.21 -17.96 19.71
N ILE A 290 5.45 -18.44 19.69
CA ILE A 290 6.08 -18.97 18.48
C ILE A 290 5.76 -20.46 18.36
N PRO A 291 5.07 -20.89 17.29
CA PRO A 291 4.70 -22.28 17.11
C PRO A 291 5.92 -23.13 16.74
N THR A 292 5.88 -24.40 17.13
CA THR A 292 6.82 -25.42 16.66
C THR A 292 6.20 -26.26 15.56
N VAL A 293 6.95 -26.57 14.50
CA VAL A 293 6.47 -27.43 13.41
C VAL A 293 6.24 -28.84 13.95
N THR A 294 5.01 -29.32 13.81
CA THR A 294 4.65 -30.71 14.08
C THR A 294 4.66 -31.49 12.77
N SER A 295 5.68 -32.30 12.52
CA SER A 295 5.73 -33.19 11.35
C SER A 295 5.33 -34.62 11.73
N SER A 296 4.50 -35.25 10.90
CA SER A 296 4.12 -36.67 11.04
C SER A 296 5.12 -37.64 10.37
N SER A 297 6.09 -37.09 9.65
CA SER A 297 7.15 -37.80 8.92
C SER A 297 8.50 -37.64 9.60
N GLN A 298 9.46 -38.54 9.30
CA GLN A 298 10.84 -38.46 9.82
C GLN A 298 11.61 -37.18 9.44
N HIS A 299 11.10 -36.41 8.47
CA HIS A 299 11.75 -35.20 7.98
C HIS A 299 10.73 -34.05 7.89
N THR A 300 11.13 -32.88 8.38
CA THR A 300 10.32 -31.65 8.28
C THR A 300 10.38 -31.12 6.85
N ARG A 301 9.21 -31.04 6.19
CA ARG A 301 9.09 -30.46 4.85
C ARG A 301 8.89 -28.96 4.94
N LEU A 302 9.27 -28.26 3.87
CA LEU A 302 9.04 -26.82 3.77
C LEU A 302 7.54 -26.48 3.84
N LEU A 303 6.68 -27.30 3.23
CA LEU A 303 5.23 -27.17 3.36
C LEU A 303 4.75 -27.18 4.82
N ASP A 304 5.32 -28.05 5.67
CA ASP A 304 4.93 -28.14 7.08
C ASP A 304 5.31 -26.86 7.84
N VAL A 305 6.47 -26.26 7.51
CA VAL A 305 6.93 -24.96 8.05
C VAL A 305 5.98 -23.83 7.62
N LEU A 306 5.67 -23.75 6.32
CA LEU A 306 4.82 -22.69 5.76
C LEU A 306 3.38 -22.79 6.30
N LEU A 307 2.83 -24.00 6.41
CA LEU A 307 1.50 -24.23 7.00
C LEU A 307 1.48 -23.82 8.48
N THR A 308 2.52 -24.16 9.24
CA THR A 308 2.62 -23.79 10.65
C THR A 308 2.63 -22.27 10.84
N ALA A 309 3.36 -21.54 9.99
CA ALA A 309 3.38 -20.07 10.01
C ALA A 309 2.02 -19.45 9.68
N ILE A 310 1.32 -19.99 8.67
CA ILE A 310 0.00 -19.50 8.24
C ILE A 310 -1.07 -19.74 9.32
N GLN A 311 -1.00 -20.88 10.02
CA GLN A 311 -1.95 -21.24 11.07
C GLN A 311 -1.78 -20.42 12.36
N HIS A 312 -0.63 -19.78 12.56
CA HIS A 312 -0.30 -19.01 13.76
C HIS A 312 0.08 -17.56 13.41
N PRO A 313 -0.88 -16.72 12.95
CA PRO A 313 -0.59 -15.36 12.50
C PRO A 313 -0.04 -14.44 13.60
N ALA A 314 -0.33 -14.72 14.88
CA ALA A 314 0.19 -13.98 16.02
C ALA A 314 1.73 -14.09 16.16
N ALA A 315 2.32 -15.17 15.65
CA ALA A 315 3.76 -15.40 15.70
C ALA A 315 4.54 -14.57 14.65
N ARG A 316 3.87 -13.73 13.85
CA ARG A 316 4.48 -12.88 12.81
C ARG A 316 5.46 -13.64 11.90
N SER A 317 5.12 -14.87 11.53
CA SER A 317 5.92 -15.75 10.67
C SER A 317 7.22 -16.29 11.29
N TRP A 318 7.37 -16.24 12.61
CA TRP A 318 8.38 -17.00 13.34
C TRP A 318 7.93 -18.44 13.54
N VAL A 319 8.84 -19.40 13.37
CA VAL A 319 8.54 -20.82 13.53
C VAL A 319 9.75 -21.57 14.09
N PHE A 320 9.54 -22.44 15.09
CA PHE A 320 10.56 -23.38 15.58
C PHE A 320 10.53 -24.69 14.79
N LEU A 321 11.71 -25.26 14.51
CA LEU A 321 11.83 -26.50 13.72
C LEU A 321 11.72 -27.80 14.52
N SER A 322 11.96 -27.72 15.83
CA SER A 322 12.05 -28.87 16.74
C SER A 322 11.43 -28.52 18.08
N GLU A 323 10.89 -29.52 18.77
CA GLU A 323 10.40 -29.39 20.16
C GLU A 323 11.49 -28.99 21.16
N THR A 324 12.77 -29.10 20.78
CA THR A 324 13.90 -28.63 21.59
C THR A 324 14.11 -27.11 21.52
N GLU A 325 13.40 -26.39 20.64
CA GLU A 325 13.49 -24.93 20.43
C GLU A 325 14.91 -24.40 20.13
N ASP A 326 15.81 -25.27 19.66
CA ASP A 326 17.21 -24.91 19.38
C ASP A 326 17.39 -24.20 18.03
N GLU A 327 16.46 -24.39 17.10
CA GLU A 327 16.51 -23.84 15.75
C GLU A 327 15.22 -23.11 15.41
N ILE A 328 15.35 -21.85 14.99
CA ILE A 328 14.23 -20.98 14.64
C ILE A 328 14.37 -20.46 13.21
N ILE A 329 13.24 -20.37 12.51
CA ILE A 329 13.16 -19.75 11.19
C ILE A 329 12.61 -18.33 11.36
N PRO A 330 13.41 -17.30 11.09
CA PRO A 330 12.95 -15.92 11.13
C PRO A 330 12.09 -15.57 9.89
N PRO A 331 11.24 -14.53 9.97
CA PRO A 331 10.27 -14.19 8.94
C PRO A 331 10.87 -13.96 7.55
N ARG A 332 12.07 -13.36 7.47
CA ARG A 332 12.75 -13.13 6.19
C ARG A 332 13.20 -14.43 5.54
N HIS A 333 13.76 -15.36 6.32
CA HIS A 333 14.13 -16.68 5.81
C HIS A 333 12.88 -17.43 5.35
N LEU A 334 11.79 -17.39 6.12
CA LEU A 334 10.52 -17.99 5.73
C LEU A 334 9.96 -17.41 4.41
N ARG A 335 10.11 -16.09 4.20
CA ARG A 335 9.74 -15.42 2.95
C ARG A 335 10.59 -15.89 1.78
N THR A 336 11.90 -16.00 1.95
CA THR A 336 12.80 -16.55 0.92
C THR A 336 12.44 -18.00 0.58
N LEU A 337 12.12 -18.80 1.60
CA LEU A 337 11.70 -20.18 1.39
C LEU A 337 10.36 -20.28 0.64
N SER A 338 9.41 -19.37 0.90
CA SER A 338 8.11 -19.32 0.19
C SER A 338 8.21 -19.02 -1.31
N GLN A 339 9.36 -18.52 -1.76
CA GLN A 339 9.63 -18.26 -3.19
C GLN A 339 10.15 -19.51 -3.93
N SER A 340 10.47 -20.59 -3.20
CA SER A 340 10.87 -21.88 -3.79
C SER A 340 9.69 -22.50 -4.54
N THR A 341 9.95 -23.04 -5.74
CA THR A 341 8.95 -23.77 -6.54
C THR A 341 8.71 -25.20 -6.05
N ASP A 342 9.59 -25.73 -5.19
CA ASP A 342 9.51 -27.06 -4.62
C ASP A 342 9.20 -26.97 -3.11
N VAL A 343 7.92 -27.06 -2.77
CA VAL A 343 7.41 -27.01 -1.39
C VAL A 343 7.49 -28.35 -0.66
N ASP A 344 7.72 -29.45 -1.38
CA ASP A 344 7.90 -30.79 -0.79
C ASP A 344 9.35 -31.04 -0.36
N MET A 345 10.27 -30.13 -0.68
CA MET A 345 11.66 -30.15 -0.24
C MET A 345 11.77 -30.18 1.30
N THR A 346 12.72 -30.97 1.81
CA THR A 346 13.01 -31.04 3.24
C THR A 346 13.87 -29.86 3.69
N VAL A 347 13.69 -29.42 4.94
CA VAL A 347 14.47 -28.35 5.57
C VAL A 347 15.99 -28.66 5.51
N SER A 348 16.37 -29.93 5.68
CA SER A 348 17.75 -30.40 5.60
C SER A 348 18.33 -30.30 4.17
N SER A 349 17.51 -30.55 3.14
CA SER A 349 17.90 -30.38 1.74
C SER A 349 18.04 -28.90 1.38
N CYS A 350 17.22 -28.04 1.96
CA CYS A 350 17.32 -26.60 1.77
C CYS A 350 18.65 -26.04 2.31
N ALA A 351 19.12 -26.53 3.46
CA ALA A 351 20.42 -26.14 4.01
C ALA A 351 21.59 -26.50 3.07
N GLN A 352 21.47 -27.59 2.29
CA GLN A 352 22.49 -28.02 1.32
C GLN A 352 22.53 -27.16 0.05
N THR A 353 21.44 -26.46 -0.28
CA THR A 353 21.37 -25.54 -1.42
C THR A 353 21.99 -24.16 -1.15
N GLY A 354 22.55 -23.93 0.03
CA GLY A 354 23.17 -22.65 0.42
C GLY A 354 22.15 -21.56 0.79
N LEU A 355 20.87 -21.91 0.90
CA LEU A 355 19.83 -21.02 1.41
C LEU A 355 19.84 -21.03 2.94
N PRO A 356 20.00 -19.88 3.61
CA PRO A 356 19.92 -19.81 5.07
C PRO A 356 18.49 -20.13 5.50
N CYS A 357 18.29 -21.33 6.04
CA CYS A 357 16.96 -21.84 6.36
C CYS A 357 16.58 -21.54 7.82
N ALA A 358 17.40 -21.96 8.77
CA ALA A 358 17.17 -21.77 10.20
C ALA A 358 18.40 -21.20 10.90
N VAL A 359 18.15 -20.56 12.05
CA VAL A 359 19.18 -19.93 12.89
C VAL A 359 19.22 -20.67 14.21
N SER A 360 20.40 -21.17 14.58
CA SER A 360 20.60 -21.86 15.85
C SER A 360 20.60 -20.87 17.02
N ARG A 361 20.09 -21.30 18.19
CA ARG A 361 20.10 -20.51 19.43
C ARG A 361 21.51 -20.05 19.84
N ALA A 362 22.56 -20.77 19.44
CA ALA A 362 23.95 -20.36 19.66
C ALA A 362 24.38 -19.11 18.85
N GLU A 363 23.65 -18.78 17.79
CA GLU A 363 23.91 -17.64 16.90
C GLU A 363 23.08 -16.40 17.26
N TRP A 364 22.22 -16.49 18.29
CA TRP A 364 21.36 -15.40 18.72
C TRP A 364 22.16 -14.32 19.44
N LEU A 365 21.85 -13.06 19.15
CA LEU A 365 22.36 -11.95 19.94
C LEU A 365 21.45 -11.71 21.15
N CYS A 366 21.89 -12.16 22.32
CA CYS A 366 21.14 -12.00 23.58
C CYS A 366 21.39 -10.63 24.21
N LEU A 367 20.34 -9.85 24.44
CA LEU A 367 20.42 -8.51 25.02
C LEU A 367 19.35 -8.29 26.11
N PRO A 368 19.61 -7.43 27.11
CA PRO A 368 18.60 -7.09 28.11
C PRO A 368 17.36 -6.46 27.46
N ALA A 369 16.16 -6.85 27.90
CA ALA A 369 14.90 -6.35 27.37
C ALA A 369 14.74 -4.82 27.52
N SER A 370 15.40 -4.21 28.53
CA SER A 370 15.42 -2.75 28.70
C SER A 370 16.29 -2.00 27.67
N SER A 371 17.02 -2.71 26.81
CA SER A 371 17.91 -2.08 25.82
C SER A 371 17.12 -1.20 24.85
N THR A 372 17.61 0.01 24.58
CA THR A 372 17.01 0.88 23.56
C THR A 372 17.37 0.39 22.17
N VAL A 373 16.47 0.57 21.20
CA VAL A 373 16.69 0.12 19.81
C VAL A 373 17.99 0.69 19.23
N ASP A 374 18.34 1.94 19.53
CA ASP A 374 19.60 2.54 19.07
C ASP A 374 20.85 1.88 19.67
N SER A 375 20.79 1.43 20.93
CA SER A 375 21.87 0.67 21.55
C SER A 375 22.00 -0.72 20.91
N VAL A 376 20.88 -1.34 20.55
CA VAL A 376 20.87 -2.64 19.87
C VAL A 376 21.44 -2.51 18.45
N ARG A 377 21.01 -1.51 17.67
CA ARG A 377 21.53 -1.24 16.31
C ARG A 377 23.04 -1.06 16.31
N ARG A 378 23.58 -0.30 17.28
CA ARG A 378 25.02 -0.09 17.42
C ARG A 378 25.75 -1.41 17.67
N ARG A 379 25.21 -2.25 18.55
CA ARG A 379 25.81 -3.55 18.90
C ARG A 379 25.75 -4.57 17.76
N VAL A 380 24.72 -4.52 16.92
CA VAL A 380 24.65 -5.30 15.68
C VAL A 380 25.65 -4.78 14.65
N ALA A 381 25.82 -3.46 14.51
CA ALA A 381 26.76 -2.84 13.58
C ALA A 381 28.25 -3.03 13.98
N GLU A 382 28.53 -3.18 15.26
CA GLU A 382 29.88 -3.45 15.82
C GLU A 382 30.25 -4.95 15.74
N SER A 383 29.31 -5.83 15.36
CA SER A 383 29.59 -7.25 15.18
C SER A 383 30.43 -7.48 13.93
N THR A 384 31.63 -8.02 14.11
CA THR A 384 32.58 -8.38 13.03
C THR A 384 32.42 -9.82 12.52
N GLY A 385 31.34 -10.51 12.92
CA GLY A 385 31.04 -11.92 12.61
C GLY A 385 29.99 -12.12 11.51
N PRO A 386 29.40 -13.33 11.39
CA PRO A 386 28.29 -13.58 10.45
C PRO A 386 27.10 -12.65 10.73
N THR A 387 26.30 -12.39 9.70
CA THR A 387 25.15 -11.48 9.78
C THR A 387 24.18 -11.97 10.86
N ILE A 388 24.06 -11.20 11.95
CA ILE A 388 23.13 -11.52 13.04
C ILE A 388 21.71 -11.42 12.49
N ALA A 389 20.99 -12.54 12.46
CA ALA A 389 19.61 -12.60 11.97
C ALA A 389 18.59 -12.50 13.12
N VAL A 390 18.89 -13.07 14.29
CA VAL A 390 17.97 -13.18 15.43
C VAL A 390 18.55 -12.50 16.67
N ILE A 391 17.72 -11.71 17.33
CA ILE A 391 18.04 -11.01 18.57
C ILE A 391 17.05 -11.48 19.63
N ALA A 392 17.58 -11.99 20.75
CA ALA A 392 16.78 -12.46 21.87
C ALA A 392 16.79 -11.41 22.98
N ALA A 393 15.60 -11.02 23.43
CA ALA A 393 15.46 -10.15 24.59
C ALA A 393 15.40 -10.99 25.87
N MET A 394 16.40 -10.80 26.72
CA MET A 394 16.54 -11.50 27.99
C MET A 394 15.96 -10.66 29.12
N HIS A 395 15.38 -11.30 30.12
CA HIS A 395 14.83 -10.61 31.29
C HIS A 395 15.96 -9.91 32.07
N ASP A 396 15.81 -8.61 32.36
CA ASP A 396 16.88 -7.78 32.93
C ASP A 396 17.41 -8.30 34.29
N ALA A 397 16.54 -8.86 35.14
CA ALA A 397 16.92 -9.45 36.43
C ALA A 397 17.26 -10.96 36.38
N LYS A 398 17.00 -11.64 35.26
CA LYS A 398 17.19 -13.10 35.09
C LYS A 398 17.70 -13.34 33.66
N PRO A 399 19.01 -13.19 33.42
CA PRO A 399 19.57 -13.21 32.07
C PRO A 399 19.45 -14.56 31.36
N ASP A 400 19.09 -15.63 32.08
CA ASP A 400 18.83 -16.96 31.51
C ASP A 400 17.40 -17.11 30.96
N VAL A 401 16.52 -16.14 31.21
CA VAL A 401 15.12 -16.18 30.77
C VAL A 401 14.94 -15.32 29.51
N CYS A 402 14.69 -15.98 28.37
CA CYS A 402 14.33 -15.32 27.11
C CYS A 402 12.84 -14.93 27.13
N LEU A 403 12.54 -13.65 26.91
CA LEU A 403 11.17 -13.11 26.87
C LEU A 403 10.56 -13.20 25.47
N GLY A 404 11.40 -13.09 24.43
CA GLY A 404 10.96 -13.08 23.05
C GLY A 404 12.09 -12.77 22.11
N VAL A 405 11.80 -12.86 20.81
CA VAL A 405 12.77 -12.63 19.74
C VAL A 405 12.31 -11.52 18.81
N VAL A 406 13.30 -10.86 18.20
CA VAL A 406 13.11 -9.89 17.13
C VAL A 406 14.13 -10.15 16.04
N GLU A 407 13.76 -9.87 14.80
CA GLU A 407 14.66 -10.04 13.66
C GLU A 407 15.57 -8.82 13.62
N ALA A 408 16.87 -9.03 13.41
CA ALA A 408 17.81 -7.91 13.39
C ALA A 408 17.44 -6.86 12.34
N SER A 409 16.94 -7.27 11.17
CA SER A 409 16.41 -6.36 10.13
C SER A 409 15.28 -5.46 10.63
N SER A 410 14.39 -5.96 11.49
CA SER A 410 13.27 -5.20 12.05
C SER A 410 13.71 -4.06 12.98
N LEU A 411 14.98 -4.00 13.38
CA LEU A 411 15.48 -2.87 14.14
C LEU A 411 15.58 -1.60 13.29
N TRP A 412 15.81 -1.71 11.98
CA TRP A 412 15.85 -0.56 11.07
C TRP A 412 14.48 -0.19 10.50
N ASP A 413 13.50 -1.08 10.67
CA ASP A 413 12.09 -0.89 10.34
C ASP A 413 11.18 -1.47 11.45
N PRO A 414 10.95 -0.71 12.54
CA PRO A 414 10.18 -1.19 13.70
C PRO A 414 8.69 -1.40 13.42
N HIS A 415 8.18 -0.95 12.27
CA HIS A 415 6.75 -1.03 11.93
C HIS A 415 6.39 -2.12 10.94
N GLY A 416 7.37 -2.69 10.22
CA GLY A 416 7.27 -3.97 9.51
C GLY A 416 6.37 -3.98 8.27
#